data_AF-A0A925DF87-F1
#
_entry.id   AF-A0A925DF87-F1
#
_cell.length_a   1.000
_cell.length_b   1.000
_cell.length_c   1.000
_cell.angle_alpha   90.00
_cell.angle_beta   90.00
_cell.angle_gamma   90.00
#
_symmetry.space_group_name_H-M   'P 1'
#
loop_
_entity.id
_entity.type
_entity.pdbx_description
1 polymer ?
#
loop_
_entity_poly.entity_id
_entity_poly.type
_entity_poly.pdbx_seq_one_letter_code
_entity_poly.pdbx_strand_id
1 'polypeptide(L)' 'MNNVPFADLLAAANQQLEPQRMLFVFAESQLPDQASEIEKRRFDEGQGGVLTPVMCVDKLPSEIGSFADLV' A
#
# COMPACT_ATOMS: atom_id res chain seq x y z
N MET A 1 9.27 13.55 3.98
CA MET A 1 8.23 12.62 4.49
C MET A 1 8.79 11.97 5.74
N ASN A 2 8.13 12.13 6.89
CA ASN A 2 8.52 11.39 8.09
C ASN A 2 8.22 9.91 7.85
N ASN A 3 9.22 9.06 8.03
CA ASN A 3 9.04 7.62 8.05
C ASN A 3 8.42 7.25 9.40
N VAL A 4 7.09 7.28 9.47
CA VAL A 4 6.33 6.87 10.66
C VAL A 4 6.07 5.36 10.54
N PRO A 5 6.61 4.52 11.44
CA PRO A 5 6.30 3.10 11.50
C PRO A 5 4.79 2.84 11.51
N PHE A 6 4.35 1.73 10.92
CA PHE A 6 2.92 1.37 10.88
C PHE A 6 2.26 1.37 12.27
N ALA A 7 2.97 0.86 13.28
CA ALA A 7 2.48 0.83 14.66
C ALA A 7 2.20 2.24 15.21
N ASP A 8 3.03 3.22 14.86
CA ASP A 8 2.87 4.60 15.30
C ASP A 8 1.68 5.27 14.61
N LEU A 9 1.45 4.97 13.32
CA LEU A 9 0.28 5.41 12.57
C LEU A 9 -1.02 4.83 13.17
N LEU A 10 -1.01 3.53 13.50
CA LEU A 10 -2.15 2.87 14.14
C LEU A 10 -2.41 3.42 15.56
N ALA A 11 -1.35 3.66 16.34
CA ALA A 11 -1.45 4.27 17.66
C ALA A 11 -2.03 5.68 17.58
N ALA A 12 -1.58 6.50 16.63
CA ALA A 12 -2.10 7.85 16.40
C ALA A 12 -3.59 7.82 16.03
N ALA A 13 -4.01 6.93 15.13
CA ALA A 13 -5.42 6.79 14.73
C ALA A 13 -6.33 6.40 15.91
N ASN A 14 -5.84 5.52 16.80
CA ASN A 14 -6.58 5.11 18.00
C ASN A 14 -6.65 6.19 19.09
N GLN A 15 -5.75 7.18 19.10
CA GLN A 15 -5.74 8.27 20.08
C GLN A 15 -6.67 9.43 19.72
N GLN A 16 -7.22 9.46 18.51
CA GLN A 16 -8.15 10.51 18.10
C GLN A 16 -9.51 10.30 18.76
N LEU A 17 -10.16 11.40 19.13
CA LEU A 17 -11.51 11.38 19.72
C LEU A 17 -12.52 10.69 18.80
N GLU A 18 -12.37 10.91 17.49
CA GLU A 18 -13.05 10.17 16.42
C GLU A 18 -11.99 9.40 15.62
N PRO A 19 -11.84 8.08 15.85
CA PRO A 19 -10.81 7.27 15.18
C PRO A 19 -10.97 7.31 13.67
N GLN A 20 -9.87 7.59 12.96
CA GLN A 20 -9.87 7.70 11.50
C GLN A 20 -9.94 6.32 10.85
N ARG A 21 -10.67 6.20 9.74
CA ARG A 21 -10.71 4.95 8.96
C ARG A 21 -9.36 4.69 8.32
N MET A 22 -8.95 3.43 8.36
CA MET A 22 -7.69 2.95 7.79
C MET A 22 -7.97 2.44 6.38
N LEU A 23 -7.58 3.25 5.38
CA LEU A 23 -7.72 2.91 3.96
C LEU A 23 -6.34 2.61 3.38
N PHE A 24 -6.13 1.38 2.91
CA PHE A 24 -4.90 0.95 2.26
C PHE A 24 -5.18 0.44 0.86
N VAL A 25 -4.38 0.85 -0.11
CA VAL A 25 -4.40 0.30 -1.47
C VAL A 25 -3.11 -0.45 -1.69
N PHE A 26 -3.22 -1.76 -1.90
CA PHE A 26 -2.12 -2.59 -2.34
C PHE A 26 -2.07 -2.55 -3.86
N ALA A 27 -0.89 -2.32 -4.40
CA ALA A 27 -0.66 -2.29 -5.84
C ALA A 27 0.44 -3.28 -6.21
N GLU A 28 0.29 -3.89 -7.36
CA GLU A 28 1.33 -4.71 -7.98
C GLU A 28 1.93 -3.96 -9.18
N SER A 29 3.22 -4.17 -9.43
CA SER A 29 3.81 -3.66 -10.66
C SER A 29 3.39 -4.57 -11.81
N GLN A 30 2.89 -3.97 -12.89
CA GLN A 30 2.52 -4.67 -14.11
C GLN A 30 3.22 -4.04 -15.32
N LEU A 31 3.45 -4.85 -16.34
CA LEU A 31 3.92 -4.36 -17.63
C LEU A 31 2.72 -3.83 -18.43
N PRO A 32 2.77 -2.59 -18.97
CA PRO A 32 1.68 -2.08 -19.80
C PRO A 32 1.60 -2.80 -21.15
N ASP A 33 0.39 -2.91 -21.71
CA ASP A 33 0.08 -3.69 -22.93
C ASP A 33 0.97 -3.37 -24.13
N GLN A 34 1.44 -2.12 -24.23
CA GLN A 34 2.25 -1.61 -25.34
C GLN A 34 3.65 -1.18 -24.87
N ALA A 35 4.21 -1.90 -23.91
CA ALA A 35 5.55 -1.63 -23.41
C ALA A 35 6.62 -1.77 -24.50
N SER A 36 7.49 -0.77 -24.59
CA SER A 36 8.71 -0.83 -25.38
C SER A 36 9.69 -1.88 -24.82
N GLU A 37 10.66 -2.30 -25.62
CA GLU A 37 11.69 -3.26 -25.18
C GLU A 37 12.52 -2.75 -23.99
N ILE A 38 12.68 -1.44 -23.86
CA ILE A 38 13.37 -0.84 -22.72
C ILE A 38 12.50 -0.93 -21.46
N GLU A 39 11.20 -0.69 -21.56
CA GLU A 39 10.27 -0.81 -20.43
C GLU A 39 10.13 -2.25 -19.96
N LYS A 40 10.09 -3.21 -20.89
CA LYS A 40 10.14 -4.65 -20.58
C LYS A 40 11.38 -5.01 -19.78
N ARG A 41 12.56 -4.62 -20.27
CA ARG A 41 13.83 -4.89 -19.56
C ARG A 41 13.85 -4.29 -18.16
N ARG A 42 13.41 -3.03 -18.02
CA ARG A 42 13.35 -2.37 -16.72
C ARG A 42 12.34 -3.03 -15.78
N PHE A 43 11.21 -3.50 -16.30
CA PHE A 43 10.24 -4.27 -15.54
C PHE A 43 10.84 -5.59 -15.03
N ASP A 44 11.54 -6.34 -15.89
CA ASP A 44 12.22 -7.59 -15.52
C ASP A 44 13.31 -7.38 -14.46
N GLU A 45 13.97 -6.22 -14.47
CA GLU A 45 14.95 -5.79 -13.45
C GLU A 45 14.29 -5.27 -12.15
N GLY A 46 12.95 -5.21 -12.07
CA GLY A 46 12.20 -4.67 -10.93
C GLY A 46 12.26 -3.14 -10.81
N GLN A 47 12.68 -2.43 -11.87
CA GLN A 47 12.89 -0.99 -11.91
C GLN A 47 11.89 -0.24 -12.82
N GLY A 48 10.79 -0.89 -13.18
CA GLY A 48 9.79 -0.38 -14.11
C GLY A 48 8.43 -1.04 -13.92
N GLY A 49 7.49 -0.66 -14.79
CA GLY A 49 6.09 -1.05 -14.74
C GLY A 49 5.16 0.06 -14.27
N VAL A 50 3.87 -0.23 -14.31
CA VAL A 50 2.79 0.59 -13.79
C VAL A 50 2.28 -0.07 -12.51
N LEU A 51 2.05 0.72 -11.47
CA LEU A 51 1.42 0.24 -10.25
C LEU A 51 -0.09 0.15 -10.47
N THR A 52 -0.60 -1.07 -10.51
CA THR A 52 -2.03 -1.36 -10.65
C THR A 52 -2.59 -1.78 -9.29
N PRO A 53 -3.67 -1.16 -8.80
CA PRO A 53 -4.30 -1.57 -7.55
C PRO A 53 -4.88 -2.98 -7.67
N VAL A 54 -4.56 -3.84 -6.71
CA VAL A 54 -5.02 -5.24 -6.65
C VAL A 54 -5.93 -5.51 -5.46
N MET A 55 -5.79 -4.74 -4.38
CA MET A 55 -6.60 -4.90 -3.18
C MET A 55 -6.77 -3.56 -2.49
N CYS A 56 -7.97 -3.35 -1.95
CA CYS A 56 -8.28 -2.22 -1.09
C CYS A 56 -8.70 -2.76 0.27
N VAL A 57 -8.01 -2.34 1.33
CA VAL A 57 -8.38 -2.65 2.70
C VAL A 57 -9.01 -1.41 3.31
N ASP A 58 -10.20 -1.61 3.86
CA ASP A 58 -10.98 -0.58 4.51
C ASP A 58 -11.47 -1.08 5.87
N LYS A 59 -10.89 -0.52 6.93
CA LYS A 59 -11.04 -1.01 8.31
C LYS A 59 -11.01 0.13 9.32
N LEU A 60 -11.63 -0.08 10.47
CA LEU A 60 -11.45 0.75 11.65
C LEU A 60 -10.09 0.46 12.31
N PRO A 61 -9.50 1.43 13.03
CA PRO A 61 -8.26 1.20 13.78
C PRO A 61 -8.35 0.09 14.82
N SER A 62 -9.55 -0.23 15.30
CA SER A 62 -9.81 -1.32 16.25
C SER A 62 -9.87 -2.71 15.61
N GLU A 63 -9.97 -2.81 14.28
CA GLU A 63 -10.08 -4.08 13.55
C GLU A 63 -8.73 -4.63 13.08
N ILE A 64 -7.64 -3.86 13.22
CA ILE A 64 -6.30 -4.21 12.76
C ILE A 64 -5.34 -4.02 13.93
N GLY A 65 -4.58 -5.05 14.30
CA GLY A 65 -3.56 -4.97 15.36
C GLY A 65 -2.16 -4.68 14.82
N SER A 66 -1.88 -5.07 13.58
CA SER A 66 -0.57 -4.99 12.95
C SER A 66 -0.68 -4.95 11.43
N PHE A 67 0.45 -4.64 10.75
CA PHE A 67 0.49 -4.67 9.28
C PHE A 67 0.20 -6.07 8.72
N ALA A 68 0.54 -7.13 9.46
CA ALA A 68 0.32 -8.51 9.03
C ALA A 68 -1.18 -8.89 8.99
N ASP A 69 -2.05 -8.13 9.67
CA ASP A 69 -3.50 -8.38 9.68
C ASP A 69 -4.22 -7.78 8.44
N LEU A 70 -3.47 -7.19 7.49
CA LEU A 70 -3.99 -6.60 6.26
C LEU A 70 -4.15 -7.60 5.10
N VAL A 71 -3.72 -8.86 5.27
CA VAL A 71 -3.72 -9.93 4.26
C VAL A 71 -4.44 -11.18 4.74
#